data_AF-A0A2V7Q1G5-F1
#
_entry.id   AF-A0A2V7Q1G5-F1
#
_cell.length_a   1.000
_cell.length_b   1.000
_cell.length_c   1.000
_cell.angle_alpha   90.00
_cell.angle_beta   90.00
_cell.angle_gamma   90.00
#
_symmetry.space_group_name_H-M   'P 1'
#
loop_
_entity.id
_entity.type
_entity.pdbx_description
1 polymer ?
#
loop_
_entity_poly.entity_id
_entity_poly.type
_entity_poly.pdbx_seq_one_letter_code
_entity_poly.pdbx_strand_id
1 'polypeptide(L)'
;MRKYWTRIALGALLIFCVGYGFVSAGRYFKNTVASGKDLTIPFGSLVPFKLDGEKVGTLRSLVIHRTAPKEIVGFGLRVRLSDSAAFEKLQGCKLTVSDPMHIDEHTTFSCVSEEAGYQPFGNVSIELRSGHDSRTVVQTLLLTDATVREIRSHAADSAAGPAADSIAAAIRDRVRSQAKAIGDSIRAVELDRVADRMKEKAEAIRARSGRTPADTTGRVKPPPP
;
A
#
# COMPACT_ATOMS: atom_id res chain seq x y z
N MET A 1 -1.12 12.51 -46.56
CA MET A 1 0.11 12.43 -45.73
C MET A 1 -0.02 13.04 -44.31
N ARG A 2 -0.86 14.06 -44.08
CA ARG A 2 -1.04 14.71 -42.76
C ARG A 2 -1.53 13.80 -41.61
N LYS A 3 -2.33 12.76 -41.91
CA LYS A 3 -2.84 11.79 -40.91
C LYS A 3 -1.77 10.86 -40.32
N TYR A 4 -0.67 10.62 -41.03
CA TYR A 4 0.40 9.73 -40.55
C TYR A 4 1.28 10.44 -39.52
N TRP A 5 1.66 11.69 -39.82
CA TRP A 5 2.43 12.54 -38.91
C TRP A 5 1.72 12.85 -37.60
N THR A 6 0.40 13.04 -37.63
CA THR A 6 -0.39 13.30 -36.41
C THR A 6 -0.43 12.11 -35.46
N ARG A 7 -0.45 10.86 -35.96
CA ARG A 7 -0.40 9.66 -35.11
C ARG A 7 0.96 9.50 -34.41
N ILE A 8 2.05 9.82 -35.11
CA ILE A 8 3.41 9.76 -34.55
C ILE A 8 3.57 10.84 -33.45
N ALA A 9 3.16 12.08 -33.73
CA ALA A 9 3.22 13.17 -32.76
C ALA A 9 2.37 12.87 -31.50
N LEU A 10 1.18 12.28 -31.67
CA LEU A 10 0.31 11.91 -30.56
C LEU A 10 0.92 10.79 -29.69
N GLY A 11 1.57 9.81 -30.31
CA GLY A 11 2.27 8.73 -29.59
C GLY A 11 3.44 9.26 -28.76
N ALA A 12 4.26 10.14 -29.34
CA ALA A 12 5.39 10.75 -28.65
C ALA A 12 4.94 11.63 -27.46
N LEU A 13 3.86 12.40 -27.64
CA LEU A 13 3.32 13.25 -26.59
C LEU A 13 2.79 12.43 -25.40
N LEU A 14 2.16 11.28 -25.66
CA LEU A 14 1.64 10.41 -24.61
C LEU A 14 2.77 9.84 -23.74
N ILE A 15 3.84 9.33 -24.37
CA ILE A 15 5.02 8.81 -23.64
C ILE A 15 5.68 9.94 -22.83
N PHE A 16 5.77 11.14 -23.40
CA PHE A 16 6.34 12.30 -22.72
C PHE A 16 5.50 12.72 -21.51
N CYS A 17 4.17 12.78 -21.63
CA CYS A 17 3.27 13.09 -20.52
C CYS A 17 3.39 12.07 -19.38
N VAL A 18 3.46 10.77 -19.71
CA VAL A 18 3.64 9.71 -18.70
C VAL A 18 4.99 9.86 -18.00
N GLY A 19 6.09 10.00 -18.76
CA GLY A 19 7.42 10.16 -18.20
C GLY A 19 7.57 11.42 -17.33
N TYR A 20 7.05 12.55 -17.81
CA TYR A 20 7.05 13.82 -17.07
C TYR A 20 6.19 13.72 -15.81
N GLY A 21 5.05 13.03 -15.86
CA GLY A 21 4.20 12.77 -14.71
C GLY A 21 4.94 12.04 -13.59
N PHE A 22 5.70 10.99 -13.92
CA PHE A 22 6.51 10.24 -12.95
C PHE A 22 7.62 11.10 -12.32
N VAL A 23 8.36 11.88 -13.13
CA VAL A 23 9.44 12.75 -12.64
C VAL A 23 8.91 13.89 -11.77
N SER A 24 7.79 14.49 -12.19
CA SER A 24 7.12 15.57 -11.44
C SER A 24 6.62 15.08 -10.09
N ALA A 25 5.95 13.92 -10.05
CA ALA A 25 5.52 13.28 -8.80
C ALA A 25 6.72 13.03 -7.88
N GLY A 26 7.83 12.47 -8.40
CA GLY A 26 9.04 12.23 -7.62
C GLY A 26 9.65 13.49 -6.99
N ARG A 27 9.67 14.62 -7.72
CA ARG A 27 10.12 15.92 -7.18
C ARG A 27 9.19 16.44 -6.07
N TYR A 28 7.89 16.29 -6.23
CA TYR A 28 6.90 16.69 -5.21
C TYR A 28 7.08 15.91 -3.91
N PHE A 29 7.31 14.59 -4.01
CA PHE A 29 7.62 13.76 -2.84
C PHE A 29 8.91 14.19 -2.13
N LYS A 30 9.97 14.54 -2.89
CA LYS A 30 11.25 14.94 -2.30
C LYS A 30 11.14 16.23 -1.47
N ASN A 31 10.33 17.19 -1.91
CA ASN A 31 10.12 18.44 -1.18
C ASN A 31 9.22 18.29 0.05
N THR A 32 8.27 17.36 0.03
CA THR A 32 7.42 17.05 1.21
C THR A 32 8.21 16.34 2.30
N VAL A 33 9.17 15.48 1.95
CA VAL A 33 10.01 14.76 2.92
C VAL A 33 11.02 15.67 3.63
N ALA A 34 11.47 16.74 2.97
CA ALA A 34 12.41 17.71 3.55
C ALA A 34 11.72 18.77 4.44
N SER A 35 10.39 18.86 4.40
CA SER A 35 9.62 19.80 5.21
C SER A 35 9.21 19.13 6.53
N GLY A 36 9.22 19.85 7.65
CA GLY A 36 8.64 19.41 8.94
C GLY A 36 7.11 19.32 8.90
N LYS A 37 6.55 18.91 7.76
CA LYS A 37 5.11 18.72 7.56
C LYS A 37 4.75 17.28 7.91
N ASP A 38 3.54 17.14 8.43
CA ASP A 38 2.93 15.85 8.76
C ASP A 38 3.02 14.89 7.58
N LEU A 39 3.49 13.67 7.85
CA LEU A 39 3.60 12.63 6.84
C LEU A 39 2.34 11.77 6.89
N THR A 40 1.48 11.88 5.89
CA THR A 40 0.30 11.01 5.77
C THR A 40 0.63 9.82 4.87
N ILE A 41 0.56 8.62 5.43
CA ILE A 41 0.72 7.33 4.76
C ILE A 41 -0.67 6.72 4.56
N PRO A 42 -1.20 6.67 3.33
CA PRO A 42 -2.46 6.01 3.05
C PRO A 42 -2.26 4.49 2.98
N PHE A 43 -3.05 3.74 3.76
CA PHE A 43 -3.03 2.27 3.77
C PHE A 43 -4.13 1.63 2.92
N GLY A 44 -4.98 2.45 2.30
CA GLY A 44 -6.06 1.98 1.43
C GLY A 44 -7.10 1.16 2.21
N SER A 45 -7.52 0.03 1.65
CA SER A 45 -8.45 -0.93 2.28
C SER A 45 -7.81 -2.26 2.63
N LEU A 46 -6.47 -2.38 2.57
CA LEU A 46 -5.77 -3.64 2.77
C LEU A 46 -5.49 -3.94 4.25
N VAL A 47 -5.22 -2.92 5.06
CA VAL A 47 -4.78 -3.15 6.45
C VAL A 47 -5.99 -3.28 7.38
N PRO A 48 -6.24 -4.47 7.98
CA PRO A 48 -7.32 -4.66 8.94
C PRO A 48 -6.99 -3.94 10.25
N PHE A 49 -8.00 -3.32 10.86
CA PHE A 49 -7.88 -2.83 12.23
C PHE A 49 -8.40 -3.90 13.19
N LYS A 50 -7.49 -4.44 14.02
CA LYS A 50 -7.80 -5.49 14.99
C LYS A 50 -7.78 -4.93 16.40
N LEU A 51 -8.83 -5.22 17.17
CA LEU A 51 -8.93 -4.94 18.59
C LEU A 51 -8.88 -6.26 19.36
N ASP A 52 -7.89 -6.43 20.24
CA ASP A 52 -7.64 -7.66 21.00
C ASP A 52 -7.58 -8.92 20.12
N GLY A 53 -7.01 -8.77 18.92
CA GLY A 53 -6.87 -9.82 17.92
C GLY A 53 -8.07 -10.01 16.98
N GLU A 54 -9.22 -9.42 17.30
CA GLU A 54 -10.43 -9.50 16.49
C GLU A 54 -10.51 -8.36 15.46
N LYS A 55 -10.83 -8.67 14.21
CA LYS A 55 -10.98 -7.65 13.16
C LYS A 55 -12.28 -6.88 13.33
N VAL A 56 -12.18 -5.61 13.72
CA VAL A 56 -13.35 -4.72 13.92
C VAL A 56 -13.47 -3.63 12.86
N GLY A 57 -12.45 -3.44 12.01
CA GLY A 57 -12.49 -2.43 10.95
C GLY A 57 -11.32 -2.47 9.99
N THR A 58 -11.04 -1.31 9.39
CA THR A 58 -9.96 -1.09 8.42
C THR A 58 -9.20 0.19 8.76
N LEU A 59 -7.88 0.13 8.70
CA LEU A 59 -7.02 1.29 8.86
C LEU A 59 -6.93 2.04 7.52
N ARG A 60 -7.24 3.34 7.53
CA ARG A 60 -7.29 4.17 6.31
C ARG A 60 -5.99 4.93 6.08
N SER A 61 -5.48 5.56 7.11
CA SER A 61 -4.26 6.36 7.02
C SER A 61 -3.56 6.46 8.37
N LEU A 62 -2.24 6.54 8.32
CA LEU A 62 -1.41 6.98 9.45
C LEU A 62 -0.83 8.34 9.12
N VAL A 63 -1.01 9.28 10.04
CA VAL A 63 -0.43 10.60 10.03
C VAL A 63 0.69 10.58 11.05
N ILE A 64 1.91 10.88 10.63
CA ILE A 64 3.04 11.02 11.55
C ILE A 64 3.23 12.51 11.77
N HIS A 65 2.93 12.97 12.97
CA HIS A 65 3.11 14.36 13.38
C HIS A 65 4.57 14.60 13.69
N ARG A 66 5.17 15.56 12.98
CA ARG A 66 6.60 15.86 13.08
C ARG A 66 6.82 17.36 13.15
N THR A 67 7.62 17.82 14.10
CA THR A 67 8.06 19.23 14.19
C THR A 67 9.27 19.50 13.29
N ALA A 68 10.11 18.48 13.10
CA ALA A 68 11.26 18.50 12.21
C ALA A 68 11.32 17.17 11.42
N PRO A 69 12.06 17.09 10.29
CA PRO A 69 12.16 15.86 9.48
C PRO A 69 12.57 14.59 10.24
N LYS A 70 13.07 14.74 11.48
CA LYS A 70 13.59 13.69 12.35
C LYS A 70 12.98 13.68 13.76
N GLU A 71 12.05 14.58 14.06
CA GLU A 71 11.44 14.68 15.39
C GLU A 71 9.96 14.31 15.28
N ILE A 72 9.60 13.13 15.81
CA ILE A 72 8.23 12.63 15.82
C ILE A 72 7.59 13.02 17.15
N VAL A 73 6.52 13.81 17.08
CA VAL A 73 5.79 14.31 18.25
C VAL A 73 4.57 13.45 18.56
N GLY A 74 4.05 12.72 17.57
CA GLY A 74 2.96 11.77 17.78
C GLY A 74 2.47 11.11 16.50
N PHE A 75 1.51 10.22 16.67
CA PHE A 75 0.84 9.52 15.56
C PHE A 75 -0.66 9.83 15.54
N GLY A 76 -1.19 10.11 14.37
CA GLY A 76 -2.61 10.25 14.08
C GLY A 76 -3.09 9.08 13.23
N LEU A 77 -3.86 8.15 13.79
CA LEU A 77 -4.42 7.04 13.02
C LEU A 77 -5.86 7.36 12.60
N ARG A 78 -6.23 7.04 11.37
CA ARG A 78 -7.64 7.04 10.93
C ARG A 78 -8.12 5.63 10.69
N VAL A 79 -9.13 5.23 11.44
CA VAL A 79 -9.73 3.91 11.39
C VAL A 79 -11.17 4.05 10.96
N ARG A 80 -11.62 3.16 10.07
CA ARG A 80 -13.03 3.04 9.72
C ARG A 80 -13.56 1.71 10.22
N LEU A 81 -14.57 1.76 11.06
CA LEU A 81 -15.25 0.59 11.59
C LEU A 81 -16.36 0.12 10.65
N SER A 82 -16.57 -1.19 10.66
CA SER A 82 -17.69 -1.85 9.98
C SER A 82 -18.86 -2.15 10.91
N ASP A 83 -18.64 -2.11 12.22
CA ASP A 83 -19.61 -2.50 13.24
C ASP A 83 -19.85 -1.39 14.27
N SER A 84 -21.12 -1.12 14.55
CA SER A 84 -21.55 -0.17 15.58
C SER A 84 -21.29 -0.68 16.99
N ALA A 85 -21.36 -2.00 17.24
CA ALA A 85 -21.07 -2.53 18.58
C ALA A 85 -19.58 -2.35 18.94
N ALA A 86 -18.68 -2.55 17.98
CA ALA A 86 -17.27 -2.21 18.14
C ALA A 86 -17.04 -0.70 18.38
N PHE A 87 -17.81 0.17 17.73
CA PHE A 87 -17.72 1.62 17.93
C PHE A 87 -18.04 2.02 19.37
N GLU A 88 -19.11 1.46 19.96
CA GLU A 88 -19.48 1.72 21.36
C GLU A 88 -18.41 1.23 22.35
N LYS A 89 -17.82 0.05 22.12
CA LYS A 89 -16.70 -0.46 22.94
C LYS A 89 -15.50 0.49 22.94
N LEU A 90 -15.27 1.16 21.82
CA LEU A 90 -14.14 2.07 21.63
C LEU A 90 -14.38 3.47 22.23
N GLN A 91 -15.61 3.87 22.55
CA GLN A 91 -15.91 5.23 23.07
C GLN A 91 -15.36 5.49 24.48
N GLY A 92 -15.09 4.45 25.28
CA GLY A 92 -14.51 4.56 26.62
C GLY A 92 -13.12 3.95 26.77
N CYS A 93 -12.52 3.49 25.68
CA CYS A 93 -11.28 2.74 25.70
C CYS A 93 -10.10 3.63 25.27
N LYS A 94 -9.03 3.60 26.07
CA LYS A 94 -7.72 4.14 25.68
C LYS A 94 -6.98 3.07 24.91
N LEU A 95 -6.52 3.41 23.72
CA LEU A 95 -5.92 2.44 22.81
C LEU A 95 -4.41 2.38 23.00
N THR A 96 -3.87 1.17 23.01
CA THR A 96 -2.43 0.94 22.86
C THR A 96 -2.15 0.02 21.68
N VAL A 97 -0.89 0.02 21.22
CA VAL A 97 -0.41 -0.78 20.10
C VAL A 97 0.91 -1.43 20.48
N SER A 98 1.05 -2.71 20.17
CA SER A 98 2.24 -3.48 20.56
C SER A 98 3.49 -3.06 19.80
N ASP A 99 3.36 -2.74 18.50
CA ASP A 99 4.45 -2.25 17.66
C ASP A 99 4.00 -1.04 16.83
N PRO A 100 4.18 0.20 17.34
CA PRO A 100 3.83 1.40 16.60
C PRO A 100 4.78 1.70 15.43
N MET A 101 5.96 1.06 15.38
CA MET A 101 6.95 1.29 14.32
C MET A 101 6.67 0.42 13.09
N HIS A 102 6.03 -0.74 13.29
CA HIS A 102 5.62 -1.66 12.22
C HIS A 102 4.10 -1.81 12.20
N ILE A 103 3.42 -0.83 11.59
CA ILE A 103 1.98 -0.91 11.34
C ILE A 103 1.74 -1.68 10.03
N ASP A 104 1.25 -2.92 10.17
CA ASP A 104 0.91 -3.85 9.10
C ASP A 104 -0.31 -4.73 9.46
N GLU A 105 -0.52 -5.83 8.74
CA GLU A 105 -1.66 -6.74 8.90
C GLU A 105 -1.64 -7.55 10.20
N HIS A 106 -0.48 -7.62 10.87
CA HIS A 106 -0.26 -8.32 12.14
C HIS A 106 -0.38 -7.37 13.33
N THR A 107 -0.39 -6.06 13.10
CA THR A 107 -0.58 -5.06 14.16
C THR A 107 -1.92 -5.27 14.85
N THR A 108 -1.85 -5.33 16.18
CA THR A 108 -3.01 -5.50 17.04
C THR A 108 -3.07 -4.33 18.00
N PHE A 109 -4.27 -3.78 18.16
CA PHE A 109 -4.58 -2.74 19.13
C PHE A 109 -5.28 -3.37 20.32
N SER A 110 -5.03 -2.84 21.51
CA SER A 110 -5.67 -3.32 22.72
C SER A 110 -6.17 -2.16 23.57
N CYS A 111 -7.22 -2.43 24.34
CA CYS A 111 -7.76 -1.48 25.29
C CYS A 111 -7.02 -1.58 26.63
N VAL A 112 -6.53 -0.44 27.12
CA VAL A 112 -5.92 -0.34 28.45
C VAL A 112 -6.81 0.48 29.37
N SER A 113 -7.09 -0.09 30.55
CA SER A 113 -7.88 0.56 31.60
C SER A 113 -7.03 1.38 32.56
N GLU A 114 -5.73 1.09 32.67
CA GLU A 114 -4.80 1.73 33.59
C GLU A 114 -3.65 2.38 32.82
N GLU A 115 -3.31 3.62 33.16
CA GLU A 115 -2.29 4.42 32.45
C GLU A 115 -0.87 4.24 33.02
N ALA A 116 -0.71 3.44 34.09
CA ALA A 116 0.59 3.25 34.71
C ALA A 116 1.59 2.63 33.71
N GLY A 117 2.68 3.35 33.41
CA GLY A 117 3.70 2.95 32.45
C GLY A 117 3.38 3.27 30.98
N TYR A 118 2.28 3.99 30.72
CA TYR A 118 1.90 4.46 29.40
C TYR A 118 1.89 5.99 29.32
N GLN A 119 2.29 6.53 28.17
CA GLN A 119 2.23 7.94 27.85
C GLN A 119 1.36 8.20 26.62
N PRO A 120 0.59 9.31 26.62
CA PRO A 120 -0.13 9.75 25.43
C PRO A 120 0.85 10.13 24.32
N PHE A 121 0.71 9.48 23.17
CA PHE A 121 1.59 9.65 22.01
C PHE A 121 0.80 9.74 20.70
N GLY A 122 -0.24 10.58 20.73
CA GLY A 122 -1.06 10.90 19.57
C GLY A 122 -2.52 10.48 19.72
N ASN A 123 -3.21 10.34 18.59
CA ASN A 123 -4.66 10.17 18.53
C ASN A 123 -5.11 9.17 17.45
N VAL A 124 -6.24 8.54 17.69
CA VAL A 124 -6.92 7.61 16.78
C VAL A 124 -8.30 8.18 16.46
N SER A 125 -8.50 8.66 15.25
CA SER A 125 -9.82 9.05 14.73
C SER A 125 -10.54 7.82 14.21
N ILE A 126 -11.65 7.49 14.86
CA ILE A 126 -12.49 6.32 14.59
C ILE A 126 -13.75 6.80 13.90
N GLU A 127 -13.94 6.38 12.66
CA GLU A 127 -15.10 6.71 11.83
C GLU A 127 -16.04 5.50 11.73
N LEU A 128 -17.29 5.67 12.15
CA LEU A 128 -18.37 4.74 11.89
C LEU A 128 -19.26 5.31 10.78
N ARG A 129 -19.51 4.51 9.75
CA ARG A 129 -20.39 4.91 8.65
C ARG A 129 -21.63 4.03 8.63
N SER A 130 -22.77 4.64 8.94
CA SER A 130 -24.08 3.98 8.96
C SER A 130 -24.99 4.67 7.93
N GLY A 131 -25.04 4.11 6.72
CA GLY A 131 -25.82 4.69 5.62
C GLY A 131 -25.30 6.08 5.22
N HIS A 132 -26.13 7.10 5.43
CA HIS A 132 -25.83 8.51 5.14
C HIS A 132 -25.16 9.27 6.30
N ASP A 133 -25.19 8.70 7.52
CA ASP A 133 -24.58 9.32 8.69
C ASP A 133 -23.16 8.79 8.93
N SER A 134 -22.25 9.71 9.23
CA SER A 134 -20.91 9.40 9.69
C SER A 134 -20.71 9.94 11.10
N ARG A 135 -20.35 9.06 12.04
CA ARG A 135 -19.95 9.45 13.39
C ARG A 135 -18.45 9.28 13.52
N THR A 136 -17.79 10.30 14.08
CA THR A 136 -16.34 10.27 14.31
C THR A 136 -16.06 10.52 15.77
N VAL A 137 -15.25 9.65 16.38
CA VAL A 137 -14.75 9.81 17.75
C VAL A 137 -13.23 9.81 17.70
N VAL A 138 -12.60 10.67 18.50
CA VAL A 138 -11.15 10.75 18.60
C VAL A 138 -10.75 10.17 19.94
N GLN A 139 -9.92 9.14 19.92
CA GLN A 139 -9.33 8.54 21.11
C GLN A 139 -7.84 8.85 21.20
N THR A 140 -7.31 8.82 22.42
CA THR A 140 -5.87 8.98 22.65
C THR A 140 -5.16 7.64 22.42
N LEU A 141 -4.04 7.69 21.69
CA LEU A 141 -3.13 6.57 21.55
C LEU A 141 -2.10 6.62 22.68
N LEU A 142 -2.03 5.55 23.46
CA LEU A 142 -1.09 5.36 24.54
C LEU A 142 0.03 4.42 24.11
N LEU A 143 1.28 4.80 24.37
CA LEU A 143 2.46 3.98 24.15
C LEU A 143 3.19 3.75 25.46
N THR A 144 3.91 2.65 25.58
CA THR A 144 4.73 2.40 26.78
C THR A 144 5.87 3.42 26.88
N ASP A 145 6.32 3.71 28.10
CA ASP A 145 7.46 4.60 28.34
C ASP A 145 8.72 4.16 27.58
N ALA A 146 8.96 2.85 27.49
CA ALA A 146 10.07 2.27 26.76
C ALA A 146 10.00 2.61 25.26
N THR A 147 8.83 2.43 24.66
CA THR A 147 8.60 2.72 23.23
C THR A 147 8.72 4.22 22.94
N VAL A 148 8.16 5.08 23.79
CA VAL A 148 8.29 6.54 23.63
C VAL A 148 9.75 6.98 23.72
N ARG A 149 10.52 6.38 24.64
CA ARG A 149 11.95 6.66 24.78
C ARG A 149 12.75 6.22 23.56
N GLU A 150 12.46 5.04 23.01
CA GLU A 150 13.08 4.52 21.79
C GLU A 150 12.81 5.42 20.58
N ILE A 151 11.56 5.85 20.39
CA ILE A 151 11.18 6.79 19.31
C ILE A 151 11.95 8.11 19.45
N ARG A 152 12.06 8.64 20.68
CA ARG A 152 12.82 9.87 20.95
C ARG A 152 14.34 9.68 20.81
N SER A 153 14.91 8.53 21.17
CA SER A 153 16.36 8.29 21.01
C SER A 153 16.76 8.18 19.55
N HIS A 154 15.95 7.51 18.72
CA HIS A 154 16.19 7.47 17.27
C HIS A 154 16.14 8.85 16.61
N ALA A 155 15.28 9.74 17.11
CA ALA A 155 15.25 11.14 16.70
C ALA A 155 16.53 11.88 17.11
N ALA A 156 17.00 11.68 18.35
CA ALA A 156 18.19 12.34 18.89
C ALA A 156 19.50 11.88 18.21
N ASP A 157 19.70 10.59 18.03
CA ASP A 157 20.89 10.03 17.37
C ASP A 157 21.01 10.49 15.91
N SER A 158 19.88 10.71 15.26
CA SER A 158 19.82 11.22 13.89
C SER A 158 20.08 12.73 13.78
N ALA A 159 19.97 13.48 14.88
CA ALA A 159 20.29 14.91 14.94
C ALA A 159 21.80 15.17 15.13
N ALA A 160 22.56 14.20 15.62
CA ALA A 160 23.97 14.34 15.97
C ALA A 160 24.99 13.92 14.88
N GLY A 161 24.58 13.62 13.64
CA GLY A 161 25.52 13.22 12.59
C GLY A 161 25.00 13.24 11.14
N PRO A 162 25.87 13.01 10.14
CA PRO A 162 25.58 13.11 8.69
C PRO A 162 24.67 11.97 8.15
N ALA A 163 23.80 11.41 9.00
CA ALA A 163 22.92 10.28 8.72
C ALA A 163 21.59 10.66 8.04
N ALA A 164 21.41 11.92 7.61
CA ALA A 164 20.23 12.35 6.85
C ALA A 164 20.07 11.57 5.53
N ASP A 165 21.17 11.08 4.95
CA ASP A 165 21.16 10.26 3.75
C ASP A 165 20.72 8.80 4.01
N SER A 166 20.84 8.30 5.24
CA SER A 166 20.57 6.89 5.56
C SER A 166 19.08 6.60 5.77
N ILE A 167 18.32 7.51 6.38
CA ILE A 167 16.86 7.37 6.54
C ILE A 167 16.15 7.60 5.19
N ALA A 168 16.64 8.56 4.40
CA ALA A 168 16.19 8.73 3.02
C ALA A 168 16.53 7.51 2.14
N ALA A 169 17.64 6.80 2.42
CA ALA A 169 17.97 5.54 1.77
C ALA A 169 17.04 4.40 2.23
N ALA A 170 16.76 4.25 3.52
CA ALA A 170 15.87 3.22 4.04
C ALA A 170 14.42 3.37 3.53
N ILE A 171 13.90 4.61 3.48
CA ILE A 171 12.59 4.90 2.88
C ILE A 171 12.62 4.67 1.37
N ARG A 172 13.71 5.04 0.69
CA ARG A 172 13.88 4.79 -0.76
C ARG A 172 13.95 3.29 -1.08
N ASP A 173 14.57 2.49 -0.22
CA ASP A 173 14.63 1.04 -0.35
C ASP A 173 13.27 0.39 -0.08
N ARG A 174 12.48 0.92 0.86
CA ARG A 174 11.10 0.46 1.12
C ARG A 174 10.12 0.84 0.01
N VAL A 175 10.27 2.03 -0.58
CA VAL A 175 9.52 2.44 -1.78
C VAL A 175 9.96 1.62 -2.99
N ARG A 176 11.26 1.31 -3.12
CA ARG A 176 11.81 0.48 -4.20
C ARG A 176 11.35 -0.98 -4.06
N SER A 177 11.24 -1.53 -2.86
CA SER A 177 10.74 -2.89 -2.64
C SER A 177 9.23 -2.98 -2.90
N GLN A 178 8.44 -1.99 -2.47
CA GLN A 178 7.03 -1.89 -2.85
C GLN A 178 6.84 -1.68 -4.36
N ALA A 179 7.64 -0.83 -5.00
CA ALA A 179 7.58 -0.63 -6.44
C ALA A 179 7.98 -1.88 -7.24
N LYS A 180 8.90 -2.70 -6.73
CA LYS A 180 9.20 -4.03 -7.29
C LYS A 180 8.03 -4.99 -7.12
N ALA A 181 7.44 -5.08 -5.93
CA ALA A 181 6.26 -5.94 -5.70
C ALA A 181 5.04 -5.54 -6.57
N ILE A 182 4.84 -4.25 -6.77
CA ILE A 182 3.79 -3.73 -7.67
C ILE A 182 4.18 -3.94 -9.14
N GLY A 183 5.45 -3.72 -9.50
CA GLY A 183 5.95 -3.94 -10.86
C GLY A 183 5.88 -5.40 -11.28
N ASP A 184 6.18 -6.32 -10.37
CA ASP A 184 6.11 -7.77 -10.59
C ASP A 184 4.67 -8.25 -10.65
N SER A 185 3.74 -7.69 -9.87
CA SER A 185 2.31 -8.01 -9.99
C SER A 185 1.68 -7.45 -11.27
N ILE A 186 2.08 -6.26 -11.74
CA ILE A 186 1.65 -5.72 -13.04
C ILE A 186 2.24 -6.55 -14.18
N ARG A 187 3.53 -6.93 -14.12
CA ARG A 187 4.15 -7.80 -15.13
C ARG A 187 3.49 -9.17 -15.19
N ALA A 188 3.18 -9.78 -14.04
CA ALA A 188 2.50 -11.07 -13.98
C ALA A 188 1.10 -11.00 -14.59
N VAL A 189 0.30 -9.99 -14.20
CA VAL A 189 -1.07 -9.81 -14.72
C VAL A 189 -1.08 -9.46 -16.21
N GLU A 190 -0.08 -8.71 -16.69
CA GLU A 190 0.02 -8.35 -18.10
C GLU A 190 0.59 -9.49 -18.96
N LEU A 191 1.50 -10.31 -18.43
CA LEU A 191 1.95 -11.55 -19.07
C LEU A 191 0.82 -12.57 -19.20
N ASP A 192 -0.01 -12.76 -18.16
CA ASP A 192 -1.19 -13.64 -18.23
C ASP A 192 -2.18 -13.16 -19.29
N ARG A 193 -2.52 -11.86 -19.30
CA ARG A 193 -3.42 -11.29 -20.33
C ARG A 193 -2.86 -11.34 -21.75
N VAL A 194 -1.54 -11.32 -21.90
CA VAL A 194 -0.88 -11.49 -23.20
C VAL A 194 -0.86 -12.96 -23.60
N ALA A 195 -0.60 -13.88 -22.67
CA ALA A 195 -0.65 -15.32 -22.89
C ALA A 195 -2.06 -15.78 -23.29
N ASP A 196 -3.10 -15.30 -22.61
CA ASP A 196 -4.49 -15.59 -22.93
C ASP A 196 -4.87 -15.08 -24.32
N ARG A 197 -4.49 -13.83 -24.67
CA ARG A 197 -4.73 -13.28 -26.01
C ARG A 197 -3.95 -14.01 -27.10
N MET A 198 -2.76 -14.52 -26.79
CA MET A 198 -1.98 -15.34 -27.73
C MET A 198 -2.60 -16.73 -27.91
N LYS A 199 -3.15 -17.33 -26.83
CA LYS A 199 -3.85 -18.61 -26.88
C LYS A 199 -5.14 -18.51 -27.69
N GLU A 200 -5.95 -17.48 -27.44
CA GLU A 200 -7.17 -17.19 -28.19
C GLU A 200 -6.88 -16.96 -29.69
N LYS A 201 -5.81 -16.22 -30.02
CA LYS A 201 -5.37 -16.05 -31.41
C LYS A 201 -4.88 -17.35 -32.03
N ALA A 202 -4.14 -18.18 -31.29
CA ALA A 202 -3.65 -19.47 -31.80
C ALA A 202 -4.81 -20.44 -32.05
N GLU A 203 -5.82 -20.45 -31.20
CA GLU A 203 -7.05 -21.23 -31.37
C GLU A 203 -7.89 -20.71 -32.54
N ALA A 204 -8.02 -19.39 -32.69
CA ALA A 204 -8.69 -18.79 -33.85
C ALA A 204 -7.96 -19.09 -35.18
N ILE A 205 -6.63 -19.12 -35.18
CA ILE A 205 -5.83 -19.51 -36.34
C ILE A 205 -5.99 -21.01 -36.63
N ARG A 206 -6.04 -21.89 -35.62
CA ARG A 206 -6.33 -23.33 -35.80
C ARG A 206 -7.74 -23.57 -36.35
N ALA A 207 -8.73 -22.87 -35.82
CA ALA A 207 -10.11 -22.96 -36.29
C ALA A 207 -10.25 -22.48 -37.74
N ARG A 208 -9.46 -21.46 -38.15
CA ARG A 208 -9.38 -21.01 -39.54
C ARG A 208 -8.54 -21.90 -40.45
N SER A 209 -7.55 -22.61 -39.93
CA SER A 209 -6.64 -23.40 -40.78
C SER A 209 -7.18 -24.77 -41.17
N GLY A 210 -8.32 -25.20 -40.62
CA GLY A 210 -9.08 -26.34 -41.13
C GLY A 210 -8.26 -27.63 -41.31
N ARG A 211 -7.19 -27.81 -40.55
CA ARG A 211 -6.34 -29.00 -40.65
C ARG A 211 -6.82 -30.01 -39.61
N THR A 212 -7.79 -30.80 -40.03
CA THR A 212 -8.12 -32.09 -39.40
C THR A 212 -6.82 -32.88 -39.24
N PRO A 213 -6.51 -33.45 -38.06
CA PRO A 213 -5.38 -34.36 -37.94
C PRO A 213 -5.63 -35.51 -38.91
N ALA A 214 -4.70 -35.68 -39.86
CA ALA A 214 -4.74 -36.75 -40.83
C ALA A 214 -4.78 -38.08 -40.08
N ASP A 215 -5.88 -38.79 -40.28
CA ASP A 215 -6.06 -40.20 -40.00
C ASP A 215 -4.99 -40.99 -40.77
N THR A 216 -3.86 -41.29 -40.12
CA THR A 216 -2.84 -42.21 -40.62
C THR A 216 -3.21 -43.64 -40.26
N THR A 217 -4.37 -44.12 -40.72
CA THR A 217 -4.65 -45.54 -40.86
C THR A 217 -4.21 -46.01 -42.26
N GLY A 218 -2.89 -46.05 -42.45
CA GLY A 218 -2.25 -46.62 -43.64
C GLY A 218 -2.43 -48.14 -43.68
N ARG A 219 -3.41 -48.59 -44.47
CA ARG A 219 -3.71 -49.98 -44.81
C ARG A 219 -2.52 -50.59 -45.59
N VAL A 220 -1.75 -51.47 -44.95
CA VAL A 220 -0.70 -52.27 -45.60
C VAL A 220 -1.37 -53.32 -46.50
N LYS A 221 -1.09 -53.26 -47.80
CA LYS A 221 -1.51 -54.25 -48.81
C LYS A 221 -0.49 -55.39 -48.84
N PRO A 222 -0.86 -56.66 -48.66
CA PRO A 222 0.08 -57.77 -48.76
C PRO A 222 0.44 -58.05 -50.24
N PRO A 223 1.65 -58.57 -50.52
CA PRO A 223 2.08 -58.88 -51.87
C PRO A 223 1.43 -60.18 -52.39
N PRO A 224 1.09 -60.26 -53.70
CA PRO A 224 0.62 -61.50 -54.33
C PRO A 224 1.78 -62.46 -54.68
N PRO A 225 1.46 -63.76 -54.88
CA PRO A 225 2.43 -64.85 -55.07
C PRO A 225 3.16 -64.83 -56.41
#